data_AF-A0A7X8M803-F1
#
_entry.id   AF-A0A7X8M803-F1
#
_cell.length_a   1.000
_cell.length_b   1.000
_cell.length_c   1.000
_cell.angle_alpha   90.00
_cell.angle_beta   90.00
_cell.angle_gamma   90.00
#
_symmetry.space_group_name_H-M   'P 1'
#
loop_
_entity.id
_entity.type
_entity.pdbx_description
1 polymer ?
#
loop_
_entity_poly.entity_id
_entity_poly.type
_entity_poly.pdbx_seq_one_letter_code
_entity_poly.pdbx_strand_id
1 'polypeptide(L)'
;MLVASDQRLFRIEFVHPGEEDRFLTALPPAVHLVKDEGAFDKVRRQLDVYFSGKPVNWQIALDVSSGTDFQQVVWSALRRIPYGQTITYGQLAQRIGKPGASRAVGAANAANPLPVIIPCHRVVAGNGRLGGFSGGLHIKQALLRLEGVLL
;
A
#
# COMPACT_ATOMS: atom_id res chain seq x y z
N MET A 1 -10.62 3.42 -4.85
CA MET A 1 -10.64 4.90 -4.90
C MET A 1 -9.22 5.45 -4.82
N LEU A 2 -8.88 6.47 -5.62
CA LEU A 2 -7.60 7.20 -5.55
C LEU A 2 -7.87 8.61 -5.01
N VAL A 3 -7.06 9.07 -4.05
CA VAL A 3 -7.20 10.40 -3.44
C VAL A 3 -5.84 11.10 -3.44
N ALA A 4 -5.82 12.38 -3.79
CA ALA A 4 -4.60 13.18 -3.85
C ALA A 4 -4.81 14.61 -3.36
N SER A 5 -3.71 15.25 -2.98
CA SER A 5 -3.60 16.68 -2.70
C SER A 5 -2.43 17.23 -3.54
N ASP A 6 -2.58 18.40 -4.16
CA ASP A 6 -1.56 19.04 -5.03
C ASP A 6 -0.94 18.08 -6.06
N GLN A 7 -1.77 17.26 -6.72
CA GLN A 7 -1.38 16.22 -7.68
C GLN A 7 -0.48 15.08 -7.14
N ARG A 8 -0.29 15.00 -5.81
CA ARG A 8 0.44 13.90 -5.16
C ARG A 8 -0.53 12.89 -4.58
N LEU A 9 -0.36 11.63 -4.95
CA LEU A 9 -1.23 10.57 -4.46
C LEU A 9 -1.03 10.40 -2.95
N PHE A 10 -2.11 10.56 -2.20
CA PHE A 10 -2.12 10.57 -0.73
C PHE A 10 -2.79 9.32 -0.16
N ARG A 11 -3.78 8.74 -0.85
CA ARG A 11 -4.43 7.52 -0.39
C ARG A 11 -4.94 6.63 -1.53
N ILE A 12 -4.86 5.31 -1.32
CA ILE A 12 -5.56 4.29 -2.10
C ILE A 12 -6.42 3.47 -1.16
N GLU A 13 -7.71 3.35 -1.47
CA GLU A 13 -8.62 2.47 -0.75
C GLU A 13 -9.26 1.44 -1.69
N PHE A 14 -9.32 0.20 -1.22
CA PHE A 14 -10.16 -0.85 -1.80
C PHE A 14 -11.58 -0.61 -1.30
N VAL A 15 -12.45 -0.15 -2.19
CA VAL A 15 -13.84 0.19 -1.88
C VAL A 15 -14.72 -0.82 -2.59
N HIS A 16 -15.67 -1.43 -1.89
CA HIS A 16 -16.66 -2.28 -2.52
C HIS A 16 -17.71 -1.41 -3.25
N PRO A 17 -18.23 -1.88 -4.39
CA PRO A 17 -19.30 -1.14 -5.09
C PRO A 17 -20.46 -0.83 -4.14
N GLY A 18 -20.85 0.44 -4.04
CA GLY A 18 -21.91 0.92 -3.15
C GLY A 18 -21.44 1.37 -1.75
N GLU A 19 -20.15 1.29 -1.42
CA GLU A 19 -19.59 1.78 -0.16
C GLU A 19 -18.79 3.09 -0.31
N GLU A 20 -18.85 3.74 -1.47
CA GLU A 20 -18.06 4.94 -1.78
C GLU A 20 -18.33 6.10 -0.82
N ASP A 21 -19.58 6.28 -0.40
CA ASP A 21 -20.02 7.39 0.47
C ASP A 21 -19.46 7.30 1.89
N ARG A 22 -19.15 6.08 2.37
CA ARG A 22 -18.62 5.86 3.72
C ARG A 22 -17.22 6.44 3.90
N PHE A 23 -16.42 6.47 2.85
CA PHE A 23 -15.11 7.12 2.89
C PHE A 23 -15.24 8.64 2.87
N LEU A 24 -16.11 9.16 2.00
CA LEU A 24 -16.30 10.61 1.84
C LEU A 24 -16.80 11.27 3.13
N THR A 25 -17.65 10.57 3.87
CA THR A 25 -18.22 11.04 5.15
C THR A 25 -17.23 11.02 6.32
N ALA A 26 -16.12 10.29 6.22
CA ALA A 26 -15.10 10.23 7.27
C ALA A 26 -14.03 11.32 7.17
N LEU A 27 -14.08 12.16 6.12
CA LEU A 27 -13.10 13.22 5.89
C LEU A 27 -13.40 14.47 6.73
N PRO A 28 -12.38 15.24 7.14
CA PRO A 28 -12.59 16.48 7.87
C PRO A 28 -13.43 17.48 7.06
N PRO A 29 -14.29 18.30 7.71
CA PRO A 29 -15.13 19.28 7.02
C PRO A 29 -14.37 20.32 6.19
N ALA A 30 -13.08 20.53 6.50
CA ALA A 30 -12.20 21.47 5.81
C ALA A 30 -11.65 20.94 4.46
N VAL A 31 -11.96 19.70 4.07
CA VAL A 31 -11.50 19.12 2.81
C VAL A 31 -12.54 19.38 1.72
N HIS A 32 -12.14 20.09 0.67
CA HIS A 32 -12.95 20.25 -0.53
C HIS A 32 -12.63 19.12 -1.53
N LEU A 33 -13.58 18.20 -1.70
CA LEU A 33 -13.42 17.07 -2.62
C LEU A 33 -13.91 17.43 -4.02
N VAL A 34 -13.06 17.17 -5.01
CA VAL A 34 -13.42 17.27 -6.43
C VAL A 34 -13.35 15.86 -7.01
N LYS A 35 -14.48 15.36 -7.51
CA LYS A 35 -14.49 14.14 -8.32
C LYS A 35 -13.99 14.50 -9.72
N ASP A 36 -12.85 13.93 -10.09
CA ASP A 36 -12.26 14.10 -11.42
C ASP A 36 -11.96 12.72 -12.01
N GLU A 37 -12.71 12.34 -13.05
CA GLU A 37 -12.54 11.07 -13.74
C GLU A 37 -11.36 11.08 -14.74
N GLY A 38 -10.83 12.25 -15.10
CA GLY A 38 -9.61 12.40 -15.92
C GLY A 38 -8.33 12.53 -15.09
N ALA A 39 -8.45 12.75 -13.77
CA ALA A 39 -7.30 12.80 -12.88
C ALA A 39 -6.59 11.45 -12.76
N PHE A 40 -5.29 11.53 -12.45
CA PHE A 40 -4.41 10.37 -12.20
C PHE A 40 -4.27 9.41 -13.37
N ASP A 41 -4.47 9.87 -14.60
CA ASP A 41 -4.35 9.12 -15.84
C ASP A 41 -3.08 8.24 -15.90
N LYS A 42 -1.94 8.80 -15.49
CA LYS A 42 -0.67 8.06 -15.41
C LYS A 42 -0.72 6.93 -14.37
N VAL A 43 -1.28 7.20 -13.18
CA VAL A 43 -1.41 6.22 -12.10
C VAL A 43 -2.37 5.11 -12.50
N ARG A 44 -3.51 5.45 -13.12
CA ARG A 44 -4.51 4.49 -13.62
C ARG A 44 -3.88 3.54 -14.63
N ARG A 45 -3.22 4.06 -15.67
CA ARG A 45 -2.51 3.22 -16.65
C ARG A 45 -1.46 2.31 -16.02
N GLN A 46 -0.74 2.80 -15.01
CA GLN A 46 0.22 1.98 -14.27
C GLN A 46 -0.45 0.89 -13.43
N LEU A 47 -1.58 1.18 -12.79
CA LEU A 47 -2.38 0.18 -12.09
C LEU A 47 -2.94 -0.87 -13.07
N ASP A 48 -3.40 -0.48 -14.25
CA ASP A 48 -3.88 -1.42 -15.28
C ASP A 48 -2.76 -2.39 -15.69
N VAL A 49 -1.54 -1.89 -15.91
CA VAL A 49 -0.38 -2.75 -16.19
C VAL A 49 -0.10 -3.69 -15.01
N TYR A 50 -0.12 -3.18 -13.78
CA TYR A 50 0.10 -4.01 -12.59
C TYR A 50 -0.95 -5.13 -12.47
N PHE A 51 -2.24 -4.80 -12.59
CA PHE A 51 -3.34 -5.75 -12.50
C PHE A 51 -3.42 -6.71 -13.70
N SER A 52 -2.71 -6.43 -14.80
CA SER A 52 -2.47 -7.39 -15.88
C SER A 52 -1.39 -8.44 -15.57
N GLY A 53 -0.81 -8.43 -14.36
CA GLY A 53 0.21 -9.39 -13.93
C GLY A 53 1.63 -9.02 -14.37
N LYS A 54 1.89 -7.74 -14.66
CA LYS A 54 3.21 -7.26 -15.09
C LYS A 54 3.85 -6.37 -14.02
N PRO A 55 5.19 -6.40 -13.85
CA PRO A 55 5.88 -5.49 -12.96
C PRO A 55 5.77 -4.04 -13.46
N VAL A 56 5.70 -3.10 -12.52
CA VAL A 56 5.56 -1.66 -12.79
C VAL A 56 6.65 -0.89 -12.04
N ASN A 57 7.29 0.05 -12.74
CA ASN A 57 8.13 1.05 -12.10
C ASN A 57 7.26 2.25 -11.68
N TRP A 58 6.95 2.33 -10.39
CA TRP A 58 6.12 3.38 -9.79
C TRP A 58 6.85 4.74 -9.77
N GLN A 59 6.94 5.40 -10.92
CA GLN A 59 7.41 6.78 -11.08
C GLN A 59 6.29 7.79 -10.83
N ILE A 60 5.77 7.77 -9.60
CA ILE A 60 4.68 8.63 -9.14
C ILE A 60 5.16 9.39 -7.89
N ALA A 61 4.83 10.67 -7.81
CA ALA A 61 5.01 11.45 -6.59
C ALA A 61 3.97 11.01 -5.54
N LEU A 62 4.46 10.45 -4.43
CA LEU A 62 3.63 10.00 -3.33
C LEU A 62 3.74 10.99 -2.18
N ASP A 63 2.59 11.34 -1.60
CA ASP A 63 2.55 12.05 -0.33
C ASP A 63 2.34 11.05 0.80
N VAL A 64 3.36 10.91 1.65
CA VAL A 64 3.34 10.06 2.85
C VAL A 64 3.50 10.88 4.13
N SER A 65 3.35 12.21 4.05
CA SER A 65 3.58 13.13 5.16
C SER A 65 2.63 12.92 6.35
N SER A 66 1.50 12.25 6.16
CA SER A 66 0.59 11.89 7.25
C SER A 66 1.12 10.81 8.18
N GLY A 67 2.20 10.11 7.81
CA GLY A 67 2.82 9.09 8.63
C GLY A 67 3.85 9.66 9.61
N THR A 68 4.05 8.96 10.72
CA THR A 68 5.19 9.24 11.63
C THR A 68 6.53 8.94 10.94
N ASP A 69 7.63 9.51 11.44
CA ASP A 69 8.97 9.25 10.89
C ASP A 69 9.27 7.74 10.78
N PHE A 70 8.88 6.96 11.80
CA PHE A 70 9.06 5.51 11.78
C PHE A 70 8.23 4.85 10.67
N GLN A 71 6.98 5.27 10.48
CA GLN A 71 6.14 4.75 9.40
C GLN A 71 6.72 5.08 8.03
N GLN A 72 7.17 6.32 7.82
CA GLN A 72 7.78 6.74 6.56
C GLN A 72 9.06 5.93 6.24
N VAL A 73 9.89 5.65 7.24
CA VAL A 73 11.06 4.76 7.09
C VAL A 73 10.65 3.34 6.68
N VAL A 74 9.65 2.76 7.34
CA VAL A 74 9.12 1.42 7.01
C VAL A 74 8.57 1.42 5.58
N TRP A 75 7.76 2.40 5.20
CA TRP A 75 7.16 2.50 3.87
C TRP A 75 8.20 2.67 2.77
N SER A 76 9.25 3.44 3.02
CA SER A 76 10.41 3.55 2.12
C SER A 76 11.10 2.19 1.92
N ALA A 77 11.28 1.43 2.99
CA ALA A 77 11.85 0.08 2.91
C ALA A 77 10.95 -0.93 2.20
N LEU A 78 9.62 -0.83 2.35
CA LEU A 78 8.65 -1.65 1.62
C LEU A 78 8.79 -1.50 0.11
N ARG A 79 8.97 -0.26 -0.38
CA ARG A 79 9.11 0.03 -1.82
C ARG A 79 10.35 -0.63 -2.46
N ARG A 80 11.31 -1.09 -1.65
CA ARG A 80 12.51 -1.81 -2.11
C ARG A 80 12.30 -3.32 -2.22
N ILE A 81 11.13 -3.84 -1.84
CA ILE A 81 10.81 -5.26 -2.01
C ILE A 81 10.41 -5.47 -3.48
N PRO A 82 11.11 -6.31 -4.26
CA PRO A 82 10.81 -6.52 -5.68
C PRO A 82 9.42 -7.15 -5.90
N TYR A 83 8.88 -6.96 -7.10
CA TYR A 83 7.69 -7.69 -7.57
C TYR A 83 7.93 -9.20 -7.54
N GLY A 84 6.94 -9.96 -7.07
CA GLY A 84 7.02 -11.42 -7.00
C GLY A 84 7.90 -11.95 -5.87
N GLN A 85 8.33 -11.09 -4.95
CA GLN A 85 9.12 -11.48 -3.79
C GLN A 85 8.44 -11.09 -2.49
N THR A 86 8.67 -11.91 -1.45
CA THR A 86 8.19 -11.63 -0.10
C THR A 86 9.34 -11.59 0.90
N ILE A 87 9.15 -10.83 1.97
CA ILE A 87 10.03 -10.85 3.14
C ILE A 87 9.22 -10.99 4.41
N THR A 88 9.86 -11.36 5.52
CA THR A 88 9.21 -11.41 6.83
C THR A 88 9.26 -10.05 7.53
N TYR A 89 8.35 -9.83 8.49
CA TYR A 89 8.42 -8.64 9.35
C TYR A 89 9.77 -8.48 10.07
N GLY A 90 10.42 -9.59 10.44
CA GLY A 90 11.74 -9.59 11.07
C GLY A 90 12.85 -9.14 10.10
N GLN A 91 12.82 -9.64 8.87
CA GLN A 91 13.74 -9.19 7.81
C GLN A 91 13.55 -7.70 7.50
N LEU A 92 12.31 -7.22 7.45
CA LEU A 92 12.04 -5.80 7.27
C LEU A 92 12.56 -4.95 8.43
N ALA A 93 12.38 -5.42 9.67
CA ALA A 93 12.91 -4.75 10.86
C ALA A 93 14.44 -4.65 10.84
N GLN A 94 15.13 -5.70 10.38
CA GLN A 94 16.58 -5.68 10.16
C GLN A 94 16.99 -4.67 9.09
N ARG A 95 16.27 -4.62 7.94
CA ARG A 95 16.56 -3.69 6.84
C ARG A 95 16.49 -2.21 7.23
N ILE A 96 15.68 -1.86 8.24
CA ILE A 96 15.56 -0.49 8.75
C ILE A 96 16.46 -0.22 9.96
N GLY A 97 17.38 -1.13 10.30
CA GLY A 97 18.31 -0.99 11.43
C GLY A 97 17.64 -1.09 12.81
N LYS A 98 16.48 -1.76 12.90
CA LYS A 98 15.74 -1.95 14.15
C LYS A 98 15.46 -3.44 14.40
N PRO A 99 16.50 -4.29 14.57
CA PRO A 99 16.31 -5.71 14.85
C PRO A 99 15.41 -5.90 16.10
N GLY A 100 14.50 -6.87 16.07
CA GLY A 100 13.53 -7.11 17.13
C GLY A 100 12.24 -6.27 17.06
N ALA A 101 12.18 -5.24 16.21
CA ALA A 101 11.01 -4.36 16.08
C ALA A 101 9.88 -4.92 15.17
N SER A 102 9.79 -6.24 14.97
CA SER A 102 8.85 -6.86 14.02
C SER A 102 7.39 -6.46 14.26
N ARG A 103 6.97 -6.30 15.52
CA ARG A 103 5.60 -5.87 15.87
C ARG A 103 5.34 -4.42 15.47
N ALA A 104 6.27 -3.51 15.77
CA ALA A 104 6.17 -2.09 15.39
C ALA A 104 6.17 -1.94 13.86
N VAL A 105 7.03 -2.69 13.16
CA VAL A 105 7.02 -2.76 11.69
C VAL A 105 5.69 -3.30 11.16
N GLY A 106 5.10 -4.30 11.80
CA GLY A 106 3.77 -4.81 11.45
C GLY A 106 2.68 -3.75 11.56
N ALA A 107 2.69 -2.94 12.63
CA ALA A 107 1.76 -1.82 12.79
C ALA A 107 1.96 -0.74 11.72
N ALA A 108 3.22 -0.36 11.43
CA ALA A 108 3.52 0.59 10.37
C ALA A 108 3.13 0.06 8.97
N ASN A 109 3.31 -1.24 8.72
CA ASN A 109 2.88 -1.90 7.48
C ASN A 109 1.35 -1.87 7.32
N ALA A 110 0.60 -2.05 8.41
CA ALA A 110 -0.87 -1.98 8.41
C ALA A 110 -1.38 -0.55 8.20
N ALA A 111 -0.62 0.46 8.63
CA ALA A 111 -0.95 1.88 8.49
C ALA A 111 -0.62 2.45 7.09
N ASN A 112 -0.17 1.63 6.14
CA ASN A 112 0.21 2.08 4.80
C ASN A 112 -0.98 2.77 4.08
N PRO A 113 -0.87 4.06 3.72
CA PRO A 113 -1.95 4.78 3.05
C PRO A 113 -2.07 4.44 1.55
N LEU A 114 -1.06 3.82 0.95
CA LEU A 114 -0.96 3.62 -0.49
C LEU A 114 -0.66 2.13 -0.81
N PRO A 115 -1.58 1.19 -0.51
CA PRO A 115 -1.41 -0.22 -0.89
C PRO A 115 -1.17 -0.38 -2.40
N VAL A 116 -0.62 -1.53 -2.81
CA VAL A 116 -0.14 -1.82 -4.19
C VAL A 116 1.11 -1.04 -4.56
N ILE A 117 1.08 0.30 -4.49
CA ILE A 117 2.22 1.16 -4.83
C ILE A 117 3.31 1.07 -3.75
N ILE A 118 2.93 1.19 -2.48
CA ILE A 118 3.75 0.77 -1.35
C ILE A 118 3.34 -0.68 -1.05
N PRO A 119 4.20 -1.68 -1.35
CA PRO A 119 3.76 -3.07 -1.46
C PRO A 119 3.72 -3.78 -0.09
N CYS A 120 2.86 -3.32 0.82
CA CYS A 120 2.70 -3.88 2.16
C CYS A 120 2.16 -5.33 2.17
N HIS A 121 1.58 -5.81 1.06
CA HIS A 121 1.15 -7.20 0.87
C HIS A 121 2.33 -8.17 0.74
N ARG A 122 3.53 -7.69 0.37
CA ARG A 122 4.75 -8.50 0.22
C ARG A 122 5.42 -8.86 1.54
N VAL A 123 4.88 -8.42 2.68
CA VAL A 123 5.40 -8.76 4.01
C VAL A 123 4.56 -9.85 4.67
N VAL A 124 5.22 -10.93 5.11
CA VAL A 124 4.59 -12.11 5.69
C VAL A 124 5.08 -12.41 7.11
N ALA A 125 4.40 -13.31 7.81
CA ALA A 125 4.84 -13.77 9.12
C ALA A 125 6.13 -14.60 9.00
N GLY A 126 6.86 -14.71 10.11
CA GLY A 126 8.15 -15.45 10.14
C GLY A 126 8.03 -16.95 9.82
N ASN A 127 6.83 -17.53 9.97
CA ASN A 127 6.53 -18.92 9.65
C ASN A 127 5.96 -19.11 8.23
N GLY A 128 6.09 -18.11 7.36
CA GLY A 128 5.57 -18.16 5.99
C GLY A 128 4.07 -17.92 5.85
N ARG A 129 3.31 -17.83 6.97
CA ARG A 129 1.88 -17.55 6.92
C ARG A 129 1.61 -16.08 6.59
N LEU A 130 0.42 -15.83 6.07
CA LEU A 130 -0.06 -14.47 5.88
C LEU A 130 -0.28 -13.77 7.23
N GLY A 131 0.39 -12.64 7.43
CA GLY A 131 -0.02 -11.65 8.42
C GLY A 131 -1.19 -10.80 7.92
N GLY A 132 -1.74 -9.96 8.80
CA GLY A 132 -2.87 -9.06 8.49
C GLY A 132 -2.62 -8.12 7.30
N PHE A 133 -3.72 -7.60 6.76
CA PHE A 133 -3.75 -6.65 5.65
C PHE A 133 -4.96 -5.72 5.81
N SER A 134 -4.78 -4.41 5.62
CA SER A 134 -5.85 -3.42 5.82
C SER A 134 -7.03 -3.62 4.88
N GLY A 135 -6.78 -4.04 3.63
CA GLY A 135 -7.83 -4.45 2.68
C GLY A 135 -8.40 -5.86 2.90
N GLY A 136 -7.99 -6.57 3.96
CA GLY A 136 -8.37 -7.96 4.20
C GLY A 136 -7.47 -9.00 3.54
N LEU A 137 -7.46 -10.21 4.11
CA LEU A 137 -6.53 -11.28 3.71
C LEU A 137 -6.77 -11.80 2.29
N HIS A 138 -8.02 -11.78 1.81
CA HIS A 138 -8.36 -12.21 0.46
C HIS A 138 -7.69 -11.33 -0.61
N ILE A 139 -7.63 -10.00 -0.39
CA ILE A 139 -6.92 -9.07 -1.28
C ILE A 139 -5.42 -9.36 -1.25
N LYS A 140 -4.84 -9.53 -0.06
CA LYS A 140 -3.41 -9.86 0.06
C LYS A 140 -3.05 -11.14 -0.72
N GLN A 141 -3.88 -12.18 -0.61
CA GLN A 141 -3.71 -13.42 -1.38
C GLN A 141 -3.81 -13.19 -2.88
N ALA A 142 -4.82 -12.44 -3.32
CA ALA A 142 -5.02 -12.14 -4.73
C ALA A 142 -3.82 -11.36 -5.31
N LEU A 143 -3.31 -10.35 -4.59
CA LEU A 143 -2.14 -9.58 -5.01
C LEU A 143 -0.88 -10.45 -5.05
N LEU A 144 -0.64 -11.31 -4.06
CA LEU A 144 0.51 -12.21 -4.07
C LEU A 144 0.44 -13.21 -5.24
N ARG A 145 -0.72 -13.81 -5.49
CA ARG A 145 -0.92 -14.71 -6.64
C ARG A 145 -0.75 -13.99 -7.98
N LEU A 146 -1.26 -12.77 -8.09
CA LEU A 146 -1.07 -11.91 -9.27
C LEU A 146 0.42 -11.72 -9.55
N GLU A 147 1.23 -11.56 -8.51
CA GLU A 147 2.69 -11.45 -8.61
C GLU A 147 3.43 -12.78 -8.77
N GLY A 148 2.71 -13.91 -8.89
CA GLY A 148 3.30 -15.25 -9.03
C GLY A 148 3.79 -15.88 -7.72
N VAL A 149 3.43 -15.31 -6.56
CA VAL A 149 3.79 -15.85 -5.24
C VAL A 149 2.73 -16.83 -4.75
N LEU A 150 3.15 -18.07 -4.46
CA LEU A 150 2.32 -19.12 -3.88
C LEU A 150 2.70 -19.32 -2.41
N LEU A 151 1.76 -19.05 -1.49
CA LEU A 151 1.87 -19.25 -0.03
C LEU A 151 0.69 -20.07 0.49
#